data_AF-A0A397CMB9-F1
#
_entry.id   AF-A0A397CMB9-F1
#
_cell.length_a   1.000
_cell.length_b   1.000
_cell.length_c   1.000
_cell.angle_alpha   90.00
_cell.angle_beta   90.00
_cell.angle_gamma   90.00
#
_symmetry.space_group_name_H-M   'P 1'
#
loop_
_entity.id
_entity.type
_entity.pdbx_description
1 polymer ?
#
loop_
_entity_poly.entity_id
_entity_poly.type
_entity_poly.pdbx_seq_one_letter_code
_entity_poly.pdbx_strand_id
1 'polypeptide(L)'
;GSPYYVHQRDFFTILPFIMLFTMVALVLPLETNTKKYMLGNNLYFALTLVSPNDFTNPSVLKAPGDDLYRTSNLLRNLMVYMLLGVTGACIAQVMLWLPYPIFAIRKLQEHTTTCADNVQDLLNLIVDSYCFKNKDVEHMNFLKLKLKRKFDLALAKHATMTALLNDVWWEQLVGLHVPLRFRLSAVKPFIDLYASQIENLRAMNQAIVLERYETLHELFMKAVQKEVYIVQLHATRLLDEISTQVHQGTTELDLQESARVEKHMESLLTHFQATQNRIYKRHAPTPKQVEANIPLNLFVFSLQSYCSTLLEFQSAFNAKTHTTVQTRPNSYMKKKTTNITL
;
A
#
# COMPACT_ATOMS: atom_id res chain seq x y z
N GLY A 1 -66.88 13.25 28.82
CA GLY A 1 -65.61 12.74 28.30
C GLY A 1 -65.54 11.26 28.55
N SER A 2 -65.13 10.47 27.57
CA SER A 2 -64.86 9.03 27.75
C SER A 2 -63.71 8.85 28.75
N PRO A 3 -63.87 7.99 29.77
CA PRO A 3 -62.83 7.80 30.79
C PRO A 3 -61.59 7.12 30.19
N TYR A 4 -60.42 7.74 30.41
CA TYR A 4 -59.11 7.13 30.18
C TYR A 4 -58.93 5.95 31.15
N TYR A 5 -58.60 4.78 30.62
CA TYR A 5 -58.26 3.61 31.43
C TYR A 5 -56.79 3.25 31.17
N VAL A 6 -55.92 3.54 32.13
CA VAL A 6 -54.69 2.75 32.27
C VAL A 6 -55.16 1.35 32.63
N HIS A 7 -54.86 0.34 31.82
CA HIS A 7 -55.12 -1.03 32.24
C HIS A 7 -54.32 -1.30 33.52
N GLN A 8 -55.02 -1.36 34.65
CA GLN A 8 -54.42 -1.52 35.97
C GLN A 8 -53.51 -2.75 36.02
N ARG A 9 -53.91 -3.82 35.34
CA ARG A 9 -53.11 -5.04 35.16
C ARG A 9 -51.80 -4.77 34.41
N ASP A 10 -51.81 -4.01 33.33
CA ASP A 10 -50.62 -3.70 32.53
C ASP A 10 -49.69 -2.71 33.25
N PHE A 11 -50.25 -1.75 34.00
CA PHE A 11 -49.46 -0.87 34.86
C PHE A 11 -48.69 -1.63 35.94
N PHE A 12 -49.36 -2.54 36.66
CA PHE A 12 -48.74 -3.32 37.73
C PHE A 12 -47.90 -4.51 37.23
N THR A 13 -48.01 -4.90 35.97
CA THR A 13 -47.19 -5.99 35.40
C THR A 13 -46.06 -5.50 34.52
N ILE A 14 -46.15 -4.36 33.84
CA ILE A 14 -45.13 -3.92 32.87
C ILE A 14 -44.17 -2.90 33.50
N LEU A 15 -44.68 -1.97 34.30
CA LEU A 15 -43.86 -0.94 34.94
C LEU A 15 -42.75 -1.56 35.81
N PRO A 16 -43.00 -2.62 36.62
CA PRO A 16 -41.93 -3.26 37.37
C PRO A 16 -40.86 -3.90 36.50
N PHE A 17 -41.21 -4.47 35.34
CA PHE A 17 -40.23 -5.06 34.41
C PHE A 17 -39.41 -3.99 33.69
N ILE A 18 -40.02 -2.88 33.29
CA ILE A 18 -39.32 -1.71 32.75
C ILE A 18 -38.36 -1.13 33.79
N MET A 19 -38.79 -1.03 35.06
CA MET A 19 -37.93 -0.55 36.16
C MET A 19 -36.79 -1.53 36.46
N LEU A 20 -37.07 -2.85 36.46
CA LEU A 20 -36.07 -3.90 36.61
C LEU A 20 -35.05 -3.89 35.48
N PHE A 21 -35.49 -3.71 34.22
CA PHE A 21 -34.60 -3.57 33.07
C PHE A 21 -33.67 -2.35 33.22
N THR A 22 -34.23 -1.22 33.67
CA THR A 22 -33.45 -0.01 33.98
C THR A 22 -32.40 -0.28 35.05
N MET A 23 -32.77 -0.99 36.12
CA MET A 23 -31.87 -1.37 37.20
C MET A 23 -30.74 -2.29 36.69
N VAL A 24 -31.07 -3.34 35.93
CA VAL A 24 -30.10 -4.27 35.35
C VAL A 24 -29.13 -3.55 34.41
N ALA A 25 -29.62 -2.67 33.54
CA ALA A 25 -28.79 -1.88 32.63
C ALA A 25 -27.85 -0.90 33.36
N LEU A 26 -28.27 -0.35 34.51
CA LEU A 26 -27.42 0.50 35.34
C LEU A 26 -26.30 -0.28 36.04
N VAL A 27 -26.62 -1.48 36.55
CA VAL A 27 -25.69 -2.36 37.28
C VAL A 27 -24.66 -3.01 36.35
N LEU A 28 -25.04 -3.38 35.13
CA LEU A 28 -24.10 -3.98 34.17
C LEU A 28 -22.97 -3.00 33.80
N PRO A 29 -21.71 -3.46 33.66
CA PRO A 29 -20.57 -2.61 33.31
C PRO A 29 -20.53 -2.33 31.79
N LEU A 30 -21.58 -1.69 31.27
CA LEU A 30 -21.70 -1.25 29.87
C LEU A 30 -21.08 0.15 29.66
N GLU A 31 -20.66 0.44 28.43
CA GLU A 31 -20.18 1.76 28.04
C GLU A 31 -21.26 2.84 28.24
N THR A 32 -20.86 4.04 28.67
CA THR A 32 -21.76 5.13 29.07
C THR A 32 -22.76 5.53 27.96
N ASN A 33 -22.35 5.49 26.70
CA ASN A 33 -23.22 5.84 25.57
C ASN A 33 -24.29 4.77 25.31
N THR A 34 -23.91 3.49 25.39
CA THR A 34 -24.85 2.35 25.31
C THR A 34 -25.85 2.38 26.47
N LYS A 35 -25.38 2.69 27.68
CA LYS A 35 -26.28 2.89 28.84
C LYS A 35 -27.28 4.01 28.59
N LYS A 36 -26.83 5.18 28.15
CA LYS A 36 -27.72 6.32 27.84
C LYS A 36 -28.76 5.97 26.78
N TYR A 37 -28.38 5.25 25.73
CA TYR A 37 -29.31 4.80 24.69
C TYR A 37 -30.35 3.81 25.23
N MET A 38 -29.92 2.79 25.98
CA MET A 38 -30.82 1.80 26.58
C MET A 38 -31.79 2.43 27.58
N LEU A 39 -31.30 3.34 28.42
CA LEU A 39 -32.11 4.08 29.38
C LEU A 39 -33.09 5.02 28.70
N GLY A 40 -32.66 5.75 27.67
CA GLY A 40 -33.51 6.65 26.89
C GLY A 40 -34.64 5.91 26.16
N ASN A 41 -34.33 4.78 25.54
CA ASN A 41 -35.32 3.94 24.86
C ASN A 41 -36.32 3.33 25.86
N ASN A 42 -35.84 2.85 27.01
CA ASN A 42 -36.72 2.27 28.02
C ASN A 42 -37.61 3.33 28.70
N LEU A 43 -37.08 4.53 28.95
CA LEU A 43 -37.85 5.67 29.46
C LEU A 43 -38.91 6.12 28.46
N TYR A 44 -38.59 6.10 27.17
CA TYR A 44 -39.53 6.40 26.09
C TYR A 44 -40.72 5.43 26.08
N PHE A 45 -40.48 4.12 26.20
CA PHE A 45 -41.57 3.13 26.32
C PHE A 45 -42.34 3.24 27.64
N ALA A 46 -41.69 3.59 28.75
CA ALA A 46 -42.36 3.85 30.02
C ALA A 46 -43.33 5.04 29.90
N LEU A 47 -42.89 6.13 29.26
CA LEU A 47 -43.73 7.31 29.01
C LEU A 47 -44.87 7.00 28.04
N THR A 48 -44.61 6.17 27.01
CA THR A 48 -45.67 5.68 26.11
C THR A 48 -46.66 4.78 26.83
N LEU A 49 -46.33 4.17 27.96
CA LEU A 49 -47.29 3.38 28.76
C LEU A 49 -48.10 4.26 29.71
N VAL A 50 -47.47 5.26 30.33
CA VAL A 50 -48.08 6.15 31.33
C VAL A 50 -48.89 7.30 30.70
N SER A 51 -48.50 7.78 29.51
CA SER A 51 -49.15 8.90 28.82
C SER A 51 -50.58 8.54 28.38
N PRO A 52 -51.58 9.43 28.57
CA PRO A 52 -52.95 9.17 28.13
C PRO A 52 -53.20 9.37 26.64
N ASN A 53 -52.29 10.06 25.94
CA ASN A 53 -52.46 10.42 24.53
C ASN A 53 -51.91 9.36 23.59
N ASP A 54 -52.54 9.21 22.43
CA ASP A 54 -52.09 8.35 21.35
C ASP A 54 -50.73 8.83 20.82
N PHE A 55 -49.84 7.89 20.60
CA PHE A 55 -48.47 8.10 20.15
C PHE A 55 -48.42 8.65 18.72
N THR A 56 -49.34 8.22 17.85
CA THR A 56 -49.42 8.70 16.46
C THR A 56 -50.11 10.06 16.33
N ASN A 57 -50.98 10.41 17.27
CA ASN A 57 -51.62 11.72 17.31
C ASN A 57 -51.81 12.21 18.76
N PRO A 58 -50.99 13.15 19.25
CA PRO A 58 -51.02 13.60 20.64
C PRO A 58 -52.30 14.37 21.03
N SER A 59 -53.16 14.70 20.06
CA SER A 59 -54.46 15.34 20.28
C SER A 59 -55.60 14.35 20.56
N VAL A 60 -55.34 13.04 20.47
CA VAL A 60 -56.33 11.97 20.62
C VAL A 60 -55.96 11.08 21.82
N LEU A 61 -56.96 10.64 22.58
CA LEU A 61 -56.77 9.67 23.67
C LEU A 61 -56.60 8.26 23.09
N LYS A 62 -55.78 7.43 23.73
CA LYS A 62 -55.60 6.03 23.31
C LYS A 62 -56.92 5.26 23.30
N ALA A 63 -57.17 4.50 22.24
CA ALA A 63 -58.36 3.67 22.12
C ALA A 63 -58.22 2.39 23.01
N PRO A 64 -59.26 2.01 23.76
CA PRO A 64 -59.24 0.78 24.56
C PRO A 64 -59.18 -0.46 23.66
N GLY A 65 -58.20 -1.34 23.92
CA GLY A 65 -58.04 -2.60 23.20
C GLY A 65 -57.16 -2.56 21.94
N ASP A 66 -56.53 -1.42 21.64
CA ASP A 66 -55.63 -1.26 20.50
C ASP A 66 -54.40 -2.19 20.61
N ASP A 67 -54.17 -2.97 19.55
CA ASP A 67 -53.09 -3.94 19.44
C ASP A 67 -51.70 -3.32 19.53
N LEU A 68 -51.56 -2.03 19.19
CA LEU A 68 -50.28 -1.31 19.24
C LEU A 68 -49.76 -1.18 20.69
N TYR A 69 -50.68 -1.09 21.66
CA TYR A 69 -50.38 -0.89 23.08
C TYR A 69 -50.49 -2.17 23.90
N ARG A 70 -50.76 -3.32 23.28
CA ARG A 70 -50.76 -4.61 23.98
C ARG A 70 -49.36 -4.93 24.52
N THR A 71 -49.36 -5.46 25.74
CA THR A 71 -48.18 -5.88 26.51
C THR A 71 -47.19 -6.73 25.70
N SER A 72 -47.72 -7.68 24.92
CA SER A 72 -46.92 -8.54 24.05
C SER A 72 -46.20 -7.79 22.94
N ASN A 73 -46.81 -6.76 22.37
CA ASN A 73 -46.24 -5.99 21.26
C ASN A 73 -45.22 -4.96 21.76
N LEU A 74 -45.47 -4.30 22.90
CA LEU A 74 -44.51 -3.38 23.52
C LEU A 74 -43.23 -4.11 23.96
N LEU A 75 -43.36 -5.26 24.63
CA LEU A 75 -42.21 -6.08 25.02
C LEU A 75 -41.42 -6.60 23.82
N ARG A 76 -42.12 -7.04 22.76
CA ARG A 76 -41.48 -7.49 21.52
C ARG A 76 -40.71 -6.36 20.83
N ASN A 77 -41.29 -5.16 20.75
CA ASN A 77 -40.61 -4.00 20.16
C ASN A 77 -39.38 -3.58 20.97
N LEU A 78 -39.50 -3.49 22.30
CA LEU A 78 -38.36 -3.21 23.19
C LEU A 78 -37.23 -4.24 22.99
N MET A 79 -37.57 -5.53 22.94
CA MET A 79 -36.63 -6.61 22.71
C MET A 79 -35.94 -6.49 21.34
N VAL A 80 -36.68 -6.18 20.27
CA VAL A 80 -36.12 -6.01 18.92
C VAL A 80 -35.15 -4.83 18.87
N TYR A 81 -35.50 -3.68 19.45
CA TYR A 81 -34.61 -2.51 19.49
C TYR A 81 -33.36 -2.74 20.36
N MET A 82 -33.49 -3.48 21.47
CA MET A 82 -32.34 -3.89 22.29
C MET A 82 -31.42 -4.82 21.51
N LEU A 83 -31.97 -5.83 20.83
CA LEU A 83 -31.20 -6.80 20.05
C LEU A 83 -30.49 -6.11 18.87
N LEU A 84 -31.14 -5.15 18.21
CA LEU A 84 -30.54 -4.32 17.16
C LEU A 84 -29.34 -3.52 17.71
N GLY A 85 -29.47 -2.92 18.89
CA GLY A 85 -28.40 -2.18 19.56
C GLY A 85 -27.21 -3.07 19.94
N VAL A 86 -27.47 -4.25 20.51
CA VAL A 86 -26.42 -5.23 20.84
C VAL A 86 -25.73 -5.74 19.57
N THR A 87 -26.49 -6.05 18.52
CA THR A 87 -25.92 -6.51 17.24
C THR A 87 -25.05 -5.43 16.60
N GLY A 88 -25.51 -4.17 16.61
CA GLY A 88 -24.73 -3.02 16.15
C GLY A 88 -23.42 -2.82 16.93
N ALA A 89 -23.45 -2.97 18.26
CA ALA A 89 -22.27 -2.90 19.10
C ALA A 89 -21.28 -4.05 18.83
N CYS A 90 -21.78 -5.27 18.62
CA CYS A 90 -20.96 -6.41 18.21
C CYS A 90 -20.29 -6.17 16.85
N ILE A 91 -21.01 -5.62 15.87
CA ILE A 91 -20.45 -5.28 14.55
C ILE A 91 -19.38 -4.18 14.67
N ALA A 92 -19.64 -3.13 15.46
CA ALA A 92 -18.67 -2.07 15.71
C ALA A 92 -17.40 -2.58 16.39
N GLN A 93 -17.55 -3.50 17.34
CA GLN A 93 -16.41 -4.16 17.99
C GLN A 93 -15.65 -5.03 16.98
N VAL A 94 -16.32 -5.79 16.13
CA VAL A 94 -15.64 -6.55 15.05
C VAL A 94 -14.89 -5.63 14.09
N MET A 95 -15.48 -4.50 13.71
CA MET A 95 -14.83 -3.50 12.83
C MET A 95 -13.63 -2.80 13.48
N LEU A 96 -13.64 -2.61 14.80
CA LEU A 96 -12.47 -2.10 15.54
C LEU A 96 -11.32 -3.11 15.58
N TRP A 97 -11.63 -4.41 15.55
CA TRP A 97 -10.65 -5.49 15.62
C TRP A 97 -10.09 -5.87 14.24
N LEU A 98 -10.77 -5.50 13.15
CA LEU A 98 -10.30 -5.67 11.77
C LEU A 98 -9.56 -4.40 11.33
N PRO A 99 -8.21 -4.37 11.36
CA PRO A 99 -7.46 -3.25 10.83
C PRO A 99 -7.74 -3.09 9.32
N TYR A 100 -8.07 -1.85 8.92
CA TYR A 100 -8.10 -1.46 7.52
C TYR A 100 -6.67 -1.23 7.00
N PRO A 101 -6.40 -1.46 5.71
CA PRO A 101 -7.31 -1.91 4.65
C PRO A 101 -7.51 -3.44 4.60
N ILE A 102 -8.73 -3.84 4.23
CA ILE A 102 -9.05 -5.24 3.91
C ILE A 102 -8.46 -5.58 2.52
N PHE A 103 -7.77 -6.71 2.41
CA PHE A 103 -7.04 -7.22 1.23
C PHE A 103 -5.78 -6.42 0.85
N ALA A 104 -4.99 -6.01 1.85
CA ALA A 104 -3.67 -5.41 1.67
C ALA A 104 -2.74 -6.30 0.83
N ILE A 105 -2.75 -7.63 1.02
CA ILE A 105 -1.95 -8.57 0.22
C ILE A 105 -2.29 -8.47 -1.27
N ARG A 106 -3.58 -8.45 -1.62
CA ARG A 106 -4.01 -8.42 -3.02
C ARG A 106 -3.66 -7.09 -3.69
N LYS A 107 -3.88 -5.98 -2.99
CA LYS A 107 -3.46 -4.64 -3.46
C LYS A 107 -1.95 -4.55 -3.63
N LEU A 108 -1.20 -5.15 -2.70
CA LEU A 108 0.25 -5.18 -2.78
C LEU A 108 0.71 -5.98 -4.00
N GLN A 109 0.13 -7.16 -4.25
CA GLN A 109 0.40 -7.96 -5.44
C GLN A 109 0.10 -7.20 -6.75
N GLU A 110 -1.02 -6.48 -6.82
CA GLU A 110 -1.38 -5.65 -7.99
C GLU A 110 -0.32 -4.57 -8.27
N HIS A 111 0.22 -3.95 -7.22
CA HIS A 111 1.30 -2.98 -7.38
C HIS A 111 2.63 -3.66 -7.74
N THR A 112 2.98 -4.78 -7.12
CA THR A 112 4.29 -5.42 -7.32
C THR A 112 4.41 -6.07 -8.71
N THR A 113 3.34 -6.61 -9.27
CA THR A 113 3.37 -7.24 -10.62
C THR A 113 3.74 -6.25 -11.72
N THR A 114 3.31 -4.99 -11.59
CA THR A 114 3.58 -3.92 -12.56
C THR A 114 4.85 -3.11 -12.24
N CYS A 115 5.70 -3.57 -11.31
CA CYS A 115 6.92 -2.85 -10.95
C CYS A 115 8.02 -2.97 -12.00
N ALA A 116 8.23 -4.17 -12.56
CA ALA A 116 9.24 -4.39 -13.60
C ALA A 116 8.95 -3.54 -14.85
N ASP A 117 7.70 -3.55 -15.32
CA ASP A 117 7.24 -2.73 -16.46
C ASP A 117 7.50 -1.24 -16.25
N ASN A 118 7.20 -0.73 -15.05
CA ASN A 118 7.41 0.69 -14.72
C ASN A 118 8.88 1.09 -14.77
N VAL A 119 9.77 0.24 -14.24
CA VAL A 119 11.23 0.48 -14.26
C VAL A 119 11.77 0.37 -15.68
N GLN A 120 11.34 -0.63 -16.44
CA GLN A 120 11.67 -0.80 -17.86
C GLN A 120 11.29 0.43 -18.68
N ASP A 121 10.06 0.92 -18.52
CA ASP A 121 9.57 2.12 -19.19
C ASP A 121 10.43 3.36 -18.90
N LEU A 122 10.86 3.52 -17.65
CA LEU A 122 11.73 4.62 -17.23
C LEU A 122 13.14 4.47 -17.81
N LEU A 123 13.73 3.27 -17.70
CA LEU A 123 15.04 2.97 -18.24
C LEU A 123 15.09 3.20 -19.76
N ASN A 124 14.10 2.69 -20.49
CA ASN A 124 13.97 2.90 -21.94
C ASN A 124 13.95 4.38 -22.28
N LEU A 125 13.09 5.15 -21.61
CA LEU A 125 12.94 6.57 -21.86
C LEU A 125 14.21 7.37 -21.51
N ILE A 126 14.95 6.97 -20.48
CA ILE A 126 16.23 7.56 -20.08
C ILE A 126 17.33 7.24 -21.09
N VAL A 127 17.50 5.97 -21.47
CA VAL A 127 18.55 5.57 -22.41
C VAL A 127 18.29 6.15 -23.79
N ASP A 128 17.05 6.10 -24.27
CA ASP A 128 16.65 6.72 -25.53
C ASP A 128 16.91 8.22 -25.50
N SER A 129 16.45 8.90 -24.43
CA SER A 129 16.76 10.32 -24.22
C SER A 129 18.25 10.55 -24.36
N TYR A 130 19.09 9.82 -23.62
CA TYR A 130 20.52 10.08 -23.59
C TYR A 130 21.22 9.79 -24.93
N CYS A 131 20.80 8.75 -25.65
CA CYS A 131 21.44 8.31 -26.90
C CYS A 131 20.96 9.04 -28.17
N PHE A 132 19.86 9.80 -28.13
CA PHE A 132 19.37 10.51 -29.32
C PHE A 132 20.22 11.75 -29.68
N LYS A 133 20.60 11.80 -30.97
CA LYS A 133 21.54 12.78 -31.55
C LYS A 133 20.95 14.18 -31.82
N ASN A 134 19.66 14.28 -32.14
CA ASN A 134 18.99 15.55 -32.43
C ASN A 134 17.88 15.77 -31.42
N LYS A 135 17.96 16.85 -30.64
CA LYS A 135 16.94 17.19 -29.65
C LYS A 135 16.48 18.61 -29.89
N ASP A 136 15.30 18.76 -30.48
CA ASP A 136 14.60 20.03 -30.45
C ASP A 136 14.32 20.42 -29.00
N VAL A 137 14.48 21.71 -28.68
CA VAL A 137 14.34 22.24 -27.32
C VAL A 137 12.96 21.92 -26.73
N GLU A 138 11.92 21.98 -27.55
CA GLU A 138 10.54 21.64 -27.17
C GLU A 138 10.39 20.15 -26.83
N HIS A 139 10.98 19.27 -27.64
CA HIS A 139 10.95 17.82 -27.40
C HIS A 139 11.67 17.46 -26.10
N MET A 140 12.80 18.12 -25.81
CA MET A 140 13.52 17.94 -24.56
C MET A 140 12.70 18.38 -23.33
N ASN A 141 12.02 19.54 -23.41
CA ASN A 141 11.19 20.02 -22.32
C ASN A 141 10.00 19.09 -22.06
N PHE A 142 9.35 18.61 -23.11
CA PHE A 142 8.29 17.60 -23.00
C PHE A 142 8.80 16.30 -22.37
N LEU A 143 9.96 15.82 -22.80
CA LEU A 143 10.57 14.60 -22.28
C LEU A 143 10.92 14.74 -20.80
N LYS A 144 11.53 15.87 -20.39
CA LYS A 144 11.82 16.18 -18.98
C LYS A 144 10.55 16.17 -18.12
N LEU A 145 9.47 16.79 -18.60
CA LEU A 145 8.18 16.79 -17.89
C LEU A 145 7.59 15.38 -17.78
N LYS A 146 7.61 14.60 -18.87
CA LYS A 146 7.12 13.21 -18.90
C LYS A 146 7.88 12.33 -17.93
N LEU A 147 9.21 12.49 -17.89
CA LEU A 147 10.14 11.71 -17.09
C LEU A 147 10.01 12.07 -15.60
N LYS A 148 9.88 13.36 -15.27
CA LYS A 148 9.52 13.83 -13.91
C LYS A 148 8.20 13.21 -13.44
N ARG A 149 7.15 13.29 -14.25
CA ARG A 149 5.83 12.70 -13.93
C ARG A 149 5.93 11.20 -13.68
N LYS A 150 6.66 10.45 -14.51
CA LYS A 150 6.85 9.00 -14.32
C LYS A 150 7.61 8.70 -13.03
N PHE A 151 8.62 9.50 -12.66
CA PHE A 151 9.30 9.35 -11.37
C PHE A 151 8.38 9.64 -10.18
N ASP A 152 7.60 10.71 -10.23
CA ASP A 152 6.66 11.06 -9.15
C ASP A 152 5.64 9.93 -8.94
N LEU A 153 5.12 9.35 -10.04
CA LEU A 153 4.24 8.18 -9.99
C LEU A 153 4.95 6.94 -9.42
N ALA A 154 6.20 6.69 -9.81
CA ALA A 154 6.98 5.56 -9.32
C ALA A 154 7.26 5.65 -7.81
N LEU A 155 7.55 6.85 -7.30
CA LEU A 155 7.75 7.13 -5.88
C LEU A 155 6.45 7.03 -5.08
N ALA A 156 5.35 7.58 -5.60
CA ALA A 156 4.04 7.44 -4.98
C ALA A 156 3.66 5.97 -4.87
N LYS A 157 3.91 5.18 -5.92
CA LYS A 157 3.71 3.73 -5.91
C LYS A 157 4.57 3.02 -4.86
N HIS A 158 5.86 3.36 -4.75
CA HIS A 158 6.74 2.82 -3.70
C HIS A 158 6.22 3.15 -2.28
N ALA A 159 5.78 4.38 -2.05
CA ALA A 159 5.22 4.80 -0.77
C ALA A 159 3.94 4.00 -0.44
N THR A 160 3.04 3.82 -1.42
CA THR A 160 1.84 2.99 -1.27
C THR A 160 2.20 1.53 -0.96
N MET A 161 3.16 0.92 -1.66
CA MET A 161 3.62 -0.43 -1.39
C MET A 161 4.22 -0.57 0.02
N THR A 162 4.98 0.42 0.47
CA THR A 162 5.57 0.45 1.82
C THR A 162 4.50 0.56 2.90
N ALA A 163 3.47 1.38 2.69
CA ALA A 163 2.32 1.46 3.60
C ALA A 163 1.58 0.12 3.67
N LEU A 164 1.24 -0.48 2.53
CA LEU A 164 0.60 -1.79 2.45
C LEU A 164 1.44 -2.89 3.11
N LEU A 165 2.77 -2.85 2.97
CA LEU A 165 3.68 -3.79 3.64
C LEU A 165 3.49 -3.78 5.16
N ASN A 166 3.30 -2.60 5.75
CA ASN A 166 3.06 -2.45 7.19
C ASN A 166 1.66 -2.93 7.60
N ASP A 167 0.71 -2.98 6.68
CA ASP A 167 -0.68 -3.36 6.96
C ASP A 167 -0.95 -4.87 6.74
N VAL A 168 -0.09 -5.57 6.00
CA VAL A 168 -0.25 -7.01 5.66
C VAL A 168 -0.17 -7.96 6.87
N TRP A 169 0.42 -7.52 8.00
CA TRP A 169 0.71 -8.40 9.15
C TRP A 169 -0.50 -9.19 9.66
N TRP A 170 -1.69 -8.58 9.75
CA TRP A 170 -2.86 -9.25 10.31
C TRP A 170 -3.47 -10.24 9.32
N GLU A 171 -3.42 -9.96 8.02
CA GLU A 171 -3.85 -10.90 6.97
C GLU A 171 -2.99 -12.15 6.99
N GLN A 172 -1.71 -11.99 7.35
CA GLN A 172 -0.83 -13.11 7.57
C GLN A 172 -1.19 -13.90 8.83
N LEU A 173 -1.57 -13.23 9.92
CA LEU A 173 -2.02 -13.90 11.15
C LEU A 173 -3.28 -14.74 10.93
N VAL A 174 -4.22 -14.26 10.13
CA VAL A 174 -5.44 -14.98 9.76
C VAL A 174 -5.17 -16.08 8.71
N GLY A 175 -3.96 -16.14 8.15
CA GLY A 175 -3.54 -17.16 7.19
C GLY A 175 -3.96 -16.91 5.75
N LEU A 176 -4.43 -15.70 5.41
CA LEU A 176 -4.83 -15.32 4.04
C LEU A 176 -3.66 -15.38 3.05
N HIS A 177 -2.42 -15.38 3.54
CA HIS A 177 -1.22 -15.50 2.71
C HIS A 177 -1.11 -16.86 1.98
N VAL A 178 -1.70 -17.94 2.52
CA VAL A 178 -1.66 -19.29 1.92
C VAL A 178 -2.49 -19.36 0.64
N PRO A 179 -3.81 -19.04 0.64
CA PRO A 179 -4.60 -19.05 -0.59
C PRO A 179 -4.15 -18.00 -1.60
N LEU A 180 -3.60 -16.87 -1.16
CA LEU A 180 -3.09 -15.81 -2.04
C LEU A 180 -1.66 -16.05 -2.54
N ARG A 181 -1.02 -17.18 -2.18
CA ARG A 181 0.37 -17.52 -2.52
C ARG A 181 1.36 -16.38 -2.23
N PHE A 182 1.15 -15.67 -1.14
CA PHE A 182 1.90 -14.48 -0.79
C PHE A 182 2.99 -14.77 0.24
N ARG A 183 4.19 -14.24 0.02
CA ARG A 183 5.33 -14.38 0.94
C ARG A 183 5.97 -13.01 1.19
N LEU A 184 5.73 -12.46 2.37
CA LEU A 184 6.30 -11.17 2.77
C LEU A 184 7.84 -11.15 2.72
N SER A 185 8.48 -12.28 3.06
CA SER A 185 9.94 -12.41 3.03
C SER A 185 10.52 -12.29 1.63
N ALA A 186 9.75 -12.61 0.58
CA ALA A 186 10.16 -12.47 -0.82
C ALA A 186 9.77 -11.11 -1.40
N VAL A 187 8.56 -10.65 -1.09
CA VAL A 187 8.01 -9.39 -1.62
C VAL A 187 8.71 -8.15 -1.04
N LYS A 188 9.09 -8.17 0.25
CA LYS A 188 9.78 -7.04 0.87
C LYS A 188 11.12 -6.71 0.17
N PRO A 189 12.07 -7.66 0.02
CA PRO A 189 13.30 -7.40 -0.73
C PRO A 189 13.06 -6.88 -2.15
N PHE A 190 12.01 -7.35 -2.82
CA PHE A 190 11.67 -6.88 -4.17
C PHE A 190 11.20 -5.42 -4.19
N ILE A 191 10.44 -4.98 -3.18
CA ILE A 191 10.05 -3.57 -3.03
C ILE A 191 11.29 -2.71 -2.74
N ASP A 192 12.21 -3.20 -1.90
CA ASP A 192 13.49 -2.53 -1.63
C ASP A 192 14.33 -2.42 -2.92
N LEU A 193 14.38 -3.48 -3.74
CA LEU A 193 15.04 -3.48 -5.05
C LEU A 193 14.43 -2.42 -5.97
N TYR A 194 13.10 -2.36 -6.07
CA TYR A 194 12.39 -1.36 -6.88
C TYR A 194 12.75 0.07 -6.46
N ALA A 195 12.88 0.34 -5.16
CA ALA A 195 13.34 1.63 -4.66
C ALA A 195 14.77 1.96 -5.14
N SER A 196 15.70 1.02 -5.00
CA SER A 196 17.09 1.17 -5.47
C SER A 196 17.16 1.38 -6.98
N GLN A 197 16.35 0.68 -7.77
CA GLN A 197 16.29 0.90 -9.23
C GLN A 197 15.82 2.32 -9.56
N ILE A 198 14.79 2.84 -8.88
CA ILE A 198 14.33 4.22 -9.08
C ILE A 198 15.43 5.24 -8.75
N GLU A 199 16.19 5.02 -7.69
CA GLU A 199 17.29 5.91 -7.30
C GLU A 199 18.42 5.90 -8.33
N ASN A 200 18.83 4.72 -8.81
CA ASN A 200 19.81 4.60 -9.89
C ASN A 200 19.35 5.29 -11.18
N LEU A 201 18.08 5.11 -11.56
CA LEU A 201 17.49 5.80 -12.71
C LEU A 201 17.43 7.32 -12.51
N ARG A 202 17.18 7.79 -11.29
CA ARG A 202 17.23 9.23 -10.97
C ARG A 202 18.63 9.79 -11.15
N ALA A 203 19.66 9.03 -10.75
CA ALA A 203 21.06 9.41 -10.99
C ALA A 203 21.39 9.49 -12.48
N MET A 204 20.92 8.52 -13.29
CA MET A 204 21.04 8.58 -14.75
C MET A 204 20.31 9.81 -15.34
N ASN A 205 19.13 10.15 -14.83
CA ASN A 205 18.41 11.34 -15.26
C ASN A 205 19.14 12.64 -14.88
N GLN A 206 19.81 12.68 -13.73
CA GLN A 206 20.63 13.84 -13.36
C GLN A 206 21.80 14.03 -14.34
N ALA A 207 22.41 12.94 -14.81
CA ALA A 207 23.42 13.01 -15.87
C ALA A 207 22.86 13.62 -17.16
N ILE A 208 21.65 13.23 -17.59
CA ILE A 208 20.97 13.83 -18.76
C ILE A 208 20.80 15.35 -18.62
N VAL A 209 20.45 15.82 -17.42
CA VAL A 209 20.20 17.24 -17.14
C VAL A 209 21.49 18.07 -17.16
N LEU A 210 22.60 17.48 -16.70
CA LEU A 210 23.91 18.15 -16.66
C LEU A 210 24.65 18.12 -18.01
N GLU A 211 24.23 17.25 -18.93
CA GLU A 211 24.86 17.06 -20.23
C GLU A 211 24.77 18.34 -21.10
N ARG A 212 25.92 18.77 -21.64
CA ARG A 212 26.04 19.96 -22.51
C ARG A 212 26.02 19.63 -24.01
N TYR A 213 25.92 18.35 -24.37
CA TYR A 213 25.80 17.82 -25.75
C TYR A 213 26.83 18.42 -26.73
N GLU A 214 28.09 18.44 -26.32
CA GLU A 214 29.19 18.93 -27.16
C GLU A 214 29.70 17.83 -28.11
N THR A 215 30.61 18.18 -29.01
CA THR A 215 31.20 17.28 -30.03
C THR A 215 31.81 16.00 -29.44
N LEU A 216 32.32 16.06 -28.22
CA LEU A 216 32.88 14.91 -27.52
C LEU A 216 31.81 13.86 -27.19
N HIS A 217 30.62 14.30 -26.74
CA HIS A 217 29.48 13.43 -26.44
C HIS A 217 29.03 12.66 -27.69
N GLU A 218 28.94 13.33 -28.85
CA GLU A 218 28.60 12.66 -30.11
C GLU A 218 29.60 11.57 -30.49
N LEU A 219 30.90 11.80 -30.28
CA LEU A 219 31.95 10.83 -30.59
C LEU A 219 31.86 9.60 -29.68
N PHE A 220 31.56 9.80 -28.40
CA PHE A 220 31.35 8.71 -27.46
C PHE A 220 30.06 7.94 -27.75
N MET A 221 28.93 8.62 -27.97
CA MET A 221 27.66 7.96 -28.25
C MET A 221 27.72 7.12 -29.53
N LYS A 222 28.37 7.60 -30.60
CA LYS A 222 28.58 6.79 -31.81
C LYS A 222 29.35 5.49 -31.55
N ALA A 223 30.23 5.46 -30.57
CA ALA A 223 31.01 4.26 -30.24
C ALA A 223 30.27 3.33 -29.28
N VAL A 224 29.55 3.89 -28.30
CA VAL A 224 29.11 3.16 -27.09
C VAL A 224 27.60 2.86 -27.09
N GLN A 225 26.80 3.57 -27.89
CA GLN A 225 25.33 3.46 -27.92
C GLN A 225 24.82 2.02 -28.06
N LYS A 226 25.40 1.23 -28.97
CA LYS A 226 24.96 -0.16 -29.20
C LYS A 226 25.14 -1.03 -27.94
N GLU A 227 26.25 -0.86 -27.23
CA GLU A 227 26.54 -1.63 -26.02
C GLU A 227 25.63 -1.22 -24.86
N VAL A 228 25.32 0.08 -24.74
CA VAL A 228 24.35 0.59 -23.74
C VAL A 228 22.97 -0.05 -23.95
N TYR A 229 22.49 -0.13 -25.20
CA TYR A 229 21.21 -0.78 -25.51
C TYR A 229 21.22 -2.29 -25.21
N ILE A 230 22.34 -2.98 -25.46
CA ILE A 230 22.47 -4.41 -25.13
C ILE A 230 22.41 -4.61 -23.61
N VAL A 231 23.11 -3.79 -22.83
CA VAL A 231 23.07 -3.82 -21.37
C VAL A 231 21.64 -3.57 -20.86
N GLN A 232 20.98 -2.53 -21.36
CA GLN A 232 19.59 -2.21 -21.02
C GLN A 232 18.65 -3.39 -21.27
N LEU A 233 18.76 -4.06 -22.43
CA LEU A 233 17.94 -5.21 -22.79
C LEU A 233 18.10 -6.34 -21.79
N HIS A 234 19.34 -6.74 -21.47
CA HIS A 234 19.59 -7.82 -20.53
C HIS A 234 19.23 -7.46 -19.10
N ALA A 235 19.48 -6.22 -18.68
CA ALA A 235 19.10 -5.75 -17.35
C ALA A 235 17.57 -5.71 -17.16
N THR A 236 16.84 -5.38 -18.22
CA THR A 236 15.36 -5.47 -18.24
C THR A 236 14.88 -6.90 -18.10
N ARG A 237 15.47 -7.85 -18.85
CA ARG A 237 15.15 -9.28 -18.75
C ARG A 237 15.44 -9.85 -17.38
N LEU A 238 16.56 -9.45 -16.77
CA LEU A 238 16.91 -9.86 -15.41
C LEU A 238 15.89 -9.35 -14.38
N LEU A 239 15.43 -8.10 -14.50
CA LEU A 239 14.41 -7.57 -13.60
C LEU A 239 13.05 -8.28 -13.77
N ASP A 240 12.67 -8.64 -15.00
CA ASP A 240 11.46 -9.40 -15.29
C ASP A 240 11.54 -10.84 -14.74
N GLU A 241 12.70 -11.48 -14.89
CA GLU A 241 12.99 -12.79 -14.29
C GLU A 241 12.88 -12.74 -12.77
N ILE A 242 13.50 -11.74 -12.13
CA ILE A 242 13.38 -11.50 -10.68
C ILE A 242 11.91 -11.32 -10.27
N SER A 243 11.18 -10.45 -10.96
CA SER A 243 9.76 -10.21 -10.69
C SER A 243 8.97 -11.51 -10.77
N THR A 244 9.15 -12.28 -11.84
CA THR A 244 8.44 -13.55 -12.06
C THR A 244 8.71 -14.55 -10.95
N GLN A 245 9.98 -14.80 -10.59
CA GLN A 245 10.33 -15.77 -9.56
C GLN A 245 9.83 -15.34 -8.16
N VAL A 246 9.89 -14.04 -7.83
CA VAL A 246 9.36 -13.52 -6.56
C VAL A 246 7.84 -13.75 -6.45
N HIS A 247 7.09 -13.50 -7.53
CA HIS A 247 5.63 -13.66 -7.53
C HIS A 247 5.18 -15.14 -7.60
N GLN A 248 6.02 -16.03 -8.15
CA GLN A 248 5.80 -17.48 -8.08
C GLN A 248 6.03 -18.03 -6.65
N GLY A 249 6.64 -17.24 -5.77
CA GLY A 249 6.89 -17.61 -4.39
C GLY A 249 8.12 -18.51 -4.22
N THR A 250 9.07 -18.46 -5.15
CA THR A 250 10.32 -19.23 -5.09
C THR A 250 11.12 -18.89 -3.82
N THR A 251 11.72 -19.91 -3.19
CA THR A 251 12.54 -19.77 -1.97
C THR A 251 14.01 -19.51 -2.25
N GLU A 252 14.49 -19.97 -3.40
CA GLU A 252 15.87 -19.80 -3.85
C GLU A 252 15.81 -19.34 -5.30
N LEU A 253 16.36 -18.17 -5.57
CA LEU A 253 16.46 -17.61 -6.91
C LEU A 253 17.63 -18.25 -7.65
N ASP A 254 17.37 -18.65 -8.89
CA ASP A 254 18.38 -19.06 -9.86
C ASP A 254 18.19 -18.20 -11.11
N LEU A 255 18.91 -17.07 -11.17
CA LEU A 255 18.74 -16.08 -12.23
C LEU A 255 19.66 -16.39 -13.41
N GLN A 256 19.09 -16.72 -14.57
CA GLN A 256 19.84 -17.11 -15.76
C GLN A 256 20.42 -15.91 -16.52
N GLU A 257 19.77 -14.74 -16.45
CA GLU A 257 20.23 -13.53 -17.16
C GLU A 257 21.36 -12.79 -16.42
N SER A 258 21.65 -13.15 -15.17
CA SER A 258 22.67 -12.51 -14.33
C SER A 258 24.06 -12.49 -15.01
N ALA A 259 24.55 -13.65 -15.45
CA ALA A 259 25.84 -13.79 -16.13
C ALA A 259 25.92 -12.99 -17.45
N ARG A 260 24.78 -12.79 -18.13
CA ARG A 260 24.72 -12.00 -19.38
C ARG A 260 24.83 -10.51 -19.09
N VAL A 261 24.13 -10.02 -18.06
CA VAL A 261 24.20 -8.62 -17.62
C VAL A 261 25.61 -8.26 -17.19
N GLU A 262 26.24 -9.10 -16.36
CA GLU A 262 27.62 -8.90 -15.89
C GLU A 262 28.60 -8.81 -17.07
N LYS A 263 28.60 -9.82 -17.94
CA LYS A 263 29.46 -9.85 -19.13
C LYS A 263 29.30 -8.63 -20.03
N HIS A 264 28.06 -8.21 -20.29
CA HIS A 264 27.81 -7.06 -21.17
C HIS A 264 28.17 -5.73 -20.51
N MET A 265 27.97 -5.58 -19.20
CA MET A 265 28.41 -4.40 -18.45
C MET A 265 29.94 -4.30 -18.41
N GLU A 266 30.66 -5.39 -18.14
CA GLU A 266 32.13 -5.41 -18.19
C GLU A 266 32.67 -5.07 -19.57
N SER A 267 32.07 -5.62 -20.62
CA SER A 267 32.41 -5.28 -22.01
C SER A 267 32.20 -3.79 -22.28
N LEU A 268 31.08 -3.22 -21.83
CA LEU A 268 30.76 -1.80 -21.98
C LEU A 268 31.81 -0.92 -21.29
N LEU A 269 32.16 -1.22 -20.03
CA LEU A 269 33.15 -0.46 -19.27
C LEU A 269 34.53 -0.51 -19.93
N THR A 270 34.94 -1.69 -20.40
CA THR A 270 36.22 -1.89 -21.09
C THR A 270 36.26 -1.11 -22.41
N HIS A 271 35.20 -1.19 -23.21
CA HIS A 271 35.08 -0.45 -24.47
C HIS A 271 35.08 1.07 -24.23
N PHE A 272 34.35 1.51 -23.20
CA PHE A 272 34.26 2.90 -22.80
C PHE A 272 35.65 3.46 -22.44
N GLN A 273 36.40 2.76 -21.59
CA GLN A 273 37.75 3.16 -21.20
C GLN A 273 38.72 3.17 -22.39
N ALA A 274 38.67 2.16 -23.26
CA ALA A 274 39.47 2.11 -24.48
C ALA A 274 39.14 3.28 -25.42
N THR A 275 37.85 3.61 -25.56
CA THR A 275 37.38 4.73 -26.37
C THR A 275 37.81 6.07 -25.80
N GLN A 276 37.72 6.24 -24.48
CA GLN A 276 38.18 7.44 -23.79
C GLN A 276 39.68 7.68 -24.02
N ASN A 277 40.50 6.64 -23.84
CA ASN A 277 41.94 6.70 -24.12
C ASN A 277 42.24 7.06 -25.59
N ARG A 278 41.50 6.48 -26.54
CA ARG A 278 41.66 6.74 -27.98
C ARG A 278 41.28 8.17 -28.34
N ILE A 279 40.15 8.67 -27.85
CA ILE A 279 39.66 10.03 -28.14
C ILE A 279 40.61 11.06 -27.53
N TYR A 280 41.03 10.86 -26.28
CA TYR A 280 41.93 11.80 -25.59
C TYR A 280 43.30 11.88 -26.25
N LYS A 281 43.87 10.74 -26.68
CA LYS A 281 45.14 10.73 -27.42
C LYS A 281 45.05 11.41 -28.79
N ARG A 282 43.92 11.28 -29.49
CA ARG A 282 43.77 11.77 -30.87
C ARG A 282 43.35 13.24 -30.95
N HIS A 283 42.49 13.70 -30.04
CA HIS A 283 41.90 15.04 -30.11
C HIS A 283 42.50 16.03 -29.10
N ALA A 284 43.34 15.57 -28.16
CA ALA A 284 43.95 16.38 -27.10
C ALA A 284 42.97 17.42 -26.50
N PRO A 285 41.83 16.96 -25.95
CA PRO A 285 40.74 17.84 -25.56
C PRO A 285 41.18 18.82 -24.48
N THR A 286 40.64 20.04 -24.56
CA THR A 286 40.88 21.08 -23.55
C THR A 286 40.22 20.70 -22.21
N PRO A 287 40.70 21.23 -21.06
CA PRO A 287 40.12 20.95 -19.75
C PRO A 287 38.60 21.21 -19.68
N LYS A 288 38.11 22.24 -20.37
CA LYS A 288 36.67 22.55 -20.45
C LYS A 288 35.86 21.47 -21.16
N GLN A 289 36.41 20.83 -22.19
CA GLN A 289 35.76 19.73 -22.92
C GLN A 289 35.75 18.44 -22.09
N VAL A 290 36.77 18.24 -21.25
CA VAL A 290 36.79 17.11 -20.30
C VAL A 290 35.74 17.32 -19.21
N GLU A 291 35.61 18.54 -18.68
CA GLU A 291 34.56 18.90 -17.72
C GLU A 291 33.16 18.68 -18.29
N ALA A 292 32.94 19.06 -19.56
CA ALA A 292 31.67 18.86 -20.25
C ALA A 292 31.29 17.37 -20.41
N ASN A 293 32.25 16.44 -20.30
CA ASN A 293 32.03 14.99 -20.43
C ASN A 293 31.84 14.26 -19.09
N ILE A 294 31.95 14.96 -17.97
CA ILE A 294 31.69 14.38 -16.64
C ILE A 294 30.30 13.72 -16.55
N PRO A 295 29.22 14.30 -17.12
CA PRO A 295 27.90 13.68 -17.06
C PRO A 295 27.83 12.32 -17.76
N LEU A 296 28.64 12.07 -18.80
CA LEU A 296 28.73 10.76 -19.43
C LEU A 296 29.32 9.70 -18.50
N ASN A 297 30.38 10.03 -17.76
CA ASN A 297 30.93 9.12 -16.75
C ASN A 297 29.89 8.83 -15.67
N LEU A 298 29.13 9.85 -15.24
CA LEU A 298 28.04 9.69 -14.28
C LEU A 298 26.93 8.79 -14.82
N PHE A 299 26.57 8.92 -16.10
CA PHE A 299 25.58 8.08 -16.76
C PHE A 299 26.01 6.60 -16.81
N VAL A 300 27.24 6.33 -17.26
CA VAL A 300 27.78 4.96 -17.34
C VAL A 300 27.92 4.35 -15.95
N PHE A 301 28.39 5.12 -14.97
CA PHE A 301 28.51 4.65 -13.59
C PHE A 301 27.14 4.38 -12.94
N SER A 302 26.14 5.23 -13.18
CA SER A 302 24.79 4.98 -12.68
C SER A 302 24.11 3.79 -13.36
N LEU A 303 24.40 3.53 -14.64
CA LEU A 303 23.99 2.28 -15.32
C LEU A 303 24.70 1.06 -14.72
N GLN A 304 25.98 1.18 -14.35
CA GLN A 304 26.72 0.14 -13.63
C GLN A 304 26.11 -0.14 -12.26
N SER A 305 25.78 0.91 -11.50
CA SER A 305 25.09 0.79 -10.21
C SER A 305 23.72 0.12 -10.37
N TYR A 306 22.95 0.50 -11.40
CA TYR A 306 21.69 -0.15 -11.77
C TYR A 306 21.88 -1.66 -11.98
N CYS A 307 22.86 -2.06 -12.80
CA CYS A 307 23.11 -3.49 -13.06
C CYS A 307 23.62 -4.22 -11.82
N SER A 308 24.52 -3.62 -11.03
CA SER A 308 25.10 -4.23 -9.83
C SER A 308 24.02 -4.54 -8.79
N THR A 309 23.09 -3.61 -8.57
CA THR A 309 21.96 -3.84 -7.65
C THR A 309 21.04 -4.98 -8.09
N LEU A 310 20.91 -5.25 -9.40
CA LEU A 310 20.17 -6.42 -9.91
C LEU A 310 20.96 -7.72 -9.70
N LEU A 311 22.27 -7.70 -9.94
CA LEU A 311 23.14 -8.87 -9.78
C LEU A 311 23.26 -9.31 -8.32
N GLU A 312 23.40 -8.34 -7.40
CA GLU A 312 23.49 -8.61 -5.96
C GLU A 312 22.19 -9.18 -5.38
N PHE A 313 21.05 -8.94 -6.03
CA PHE A 313 19.73 -9.32 -5.52
C PHE A 313 19.61 -10.81 -5.24
N GLN A 314 20.09 -11.68 -6.15
CA GLN A 314 20.03 -13.14 -5.97
C GLN A 314 20.73 -13.58 -4.69
N SER A 315 21.95 -13.09 -4.48
CA SER A 315 22.75 -13.43 -3.30
C SER A 315 22.10 -12.92 -2.00
N ALA A 316 21.60 -11.68 -2.02
CA ALA A 316 20.94 -11.05 -0.86
C ALA A 316 19.58 -11.69 -0.54
N PHE A 317 18.87 -12.20 -1.54
CA PHE A 317 17.63 -12.93 -1.39
C PHE A 317 17.91 -14.32 -0.82
N ASN A 318 18.76 -15.11 -1.47
CA ASN A 318 19.05 -16.50 -1.08
C ASN A 318 19.72 -16.62 0.29
N ALA A 319 20.44 -15.57 0.74
CA ALA A 319 21.00 -15.52 2.09
C ALA A 319 19.92 -15.43 3.20
N LYS A 320 18.68 -15.05 2.86
CA LYS A 320 17.58 -14.93 3.84
C LYS A 320 16.82 -16.24 3.93
N THR A 321 16.51 -16.66 5.15
CA THR A 321 15.62 -17.82 5.36
C THR A 321 14.18 -17.42 5.04
N HIS A 322 13.64 -17.94 3.95
CA HIS A 322 12.25 -17.72 3.53
C HIS A 322 11.27 -18.66 4.24
N THR A 323 11.41 -18.80 5.56
CA THR A 323 10.50 -19.60 6.39
C THR A 323 9.16 -18.87 6.56
N THR A 324 8.10 -19.43 5.98
CA THR A 324 6.70 -19.17 6.34
C THR A 324 6.36 -19.87 7.65
N VAL A 325 6.98 -19.47 8.76
CA VAL A 325 6.63 -20.01 10.09
C VAL A 325 5.72 -19.01 10.80
N GLN A 326 4.58 -19.53 11.27
CA GLN A 326 3.46 -18.89 11.97
C GLN A 326 3.83 -18.09 13.26
N THR A 327 5.10 -17.79 13.52
CA THR A 327 5.56 -17.20 14.79
C THR A 327 6.37 -15.94 14.55
N ARG A 328 5.71 -14.78 14.55
CA ARG A 328 6.30 -13.53 15.05
C ARG A 328 5.26 -12.50 15.52
N PRO A 329 4.51 -12.74 16.62
CA PRO A 329 3.76 -11.67 17.31
C PRO A 329 4.68 -10.70 18.08
N ASN A 330 5.89 -11.13 18.48
CA ASN A 330 6.61 -10.50 19.59
C ASN A 330 7.30 -9.17 19.29
N SER A 331 7.61 -8.81 18.04
CA SER A 331 8.27 -7.52 17.75
C SER A 331 7.29 -6.37 17.57
N TYR A 332 6.07 -6.65 17.09
CA TYR A 332 5.07 -5.62 16.79
C TYR A 332 4.13 -5.36 17.97
N MET A 333 3.79 -6.37 18.77
CA MET A 333 3.02 -6.15 20.01
C MET A 333 3.81 -5.33 21.04
N LYS A 334 5.13 -5.54 21.15
CA LYS A 334 5.98 -4.76 22.06
C LYS A 334 5.94 -3.25 21.77
N LYS A 335 5.87 -2.82 20.51
CA LYS A 335 5.80 -1.40 20.13
C LYS A 335 4.44 -0.75 20.42
N LYS A 336 3.34 -1.51 20.42
CA LYS A 336 2.00 -0.97 20.73
C LYS A 336 1.75 -0.88 22.24
N THR A 337 2.22 -1.82 23.05
CA THR A 337 2.06 -1.74 24.51
C THR A 337 2.73 -0.52 25.12
N THR A 338 3.86 -0.05 24.58
CA THR A 338 4.55 1.15 25.11
C THR A 338 3.81 2.45 24.80
N ASN A 339 2.93 2.47 23.79
CA ASN A 339 2.18 3.67 23.41
C ASN A 339 0.76 3.72 23.98
N ILE A 340 0.33 2.68 24.71
CA ILE A 340 -1.00 2.61 25.36
C ILE A 340 -0.89 2.83 26.89
N THR A 341 0.33 2.79 27.44
CA THR A 341 0.62 3.26 28.80
C THR A 341 1.14 4.70 28.75
N LEU A 342 0.24 5.66 28.59
CA LEU A 342 0.39 7.06 29.01
C LEU A 342 -0.97 7.61 29.41
#